data_AF-A0A920JQI1-F1
#
_entry.id   AF-A0A920JQI1-F1
#
_cell.length_a   1.000
_cell.length_b   1.000
_cell.length_c   1.000
_cell.angle_alpha   90.00
_cell.angle_beta   90.00
_cell.angle_gamma   90.00
#
_symmetry.space_group_name_H-M   'P 1'
#
loop_
_entity.id
_entity.type
_entity.pdbx_description
1 polymer ?
#
loop_
_entity_poly.entity_id
_entity_poly.type
_entity_poly.pdbx_seq_one_letter_code
_entity_poly.pdbx_strand_id
1 'polypeptide(L)'
;MSINASGRVNEYEIIYDLSFEISPPNMKSDVETITLYRDYSFDENNIMGNSDREQQIRKEMVATSAALIYNRLNALTNKSN
;
A
#
# COMPACT_ATOMS: atom_id res chain seq x y z
N MET A 1 9.94 -11.86 -4.75
CA MET A 1 9.55 -13.27 -4.98
C MET A 1 10.76 -14.20 -4.91
N SER A 2 10.74 -15.19 -4.03
CA SER A 2 11.80 -16.21 -3.94
C SER A 2 11.25 -17.62 -3.68
N ILE A 3 12.03 -18.62 -4.08
CA ILE A 3 11.69 -20.05 -3.99
C ILE A 3 12.78 -20.73 -3.14
N ASN A 4 12.39 -21.60 -2.20
CA ASN A 4 13.31 -22.37 -1.38
C ASN A 4 13.94 -23.55 -2.14
N ALA A 5 14.92 -24.23 -1.53
CA ALA A 5 15.66 -25.32 -2.16
C ALA A 5 14.79 -26.54 -2.55
N SER A 6 13.56 -26.65 -2.04
CA SER A 6 12.60 -27.70 -2.42
C SER A 6 11.63 -27.27 -3.53
N GLY A 7 11.83 -26.08 -4.12
CA GLY A 7 11.00 -25.57 -5.21
C GLY A 7 9.71 -24.90 -4.76
N ARG A 8 9.58 -24.56 -3.48
CA ARG A 8 8.38 -23.97 -2.88
C ARG A 8 8.52 -22.48 -2.60
N VAL A 9 7.44 -21.72 -2.73
CA VAL A 9 7.44 -20.26 -2.56
C VAL A 9 7.73 -19.89 -1.10
N ASN A 10 8.75 -19.05 -0.89
CA ASN A 10 9.18 -18.61 0.45
C ASN A 10 8.83 -17.13 0.72
N GLU A 11 8.62 -16.34 -0.33
CA GLU A 11 8.29 -14.91 -0.22
C GLU A 11 7.24 -14.52 -1.25
N TYR A 12 6.24 -13.78 -0.78
CA TYR A 12 5.18 -13.19 -1.58
C TYR A 12 5.31 -11.67 -1.58
N GLU A 13 4.90 -11.06 -2.70
CA GLU A 13 4.81 -9.63 -2.86
C GLU A 13 3.34 -9.21 -2.90
N ILE A 14 3.00 -8.16 -2.15
CA ILE A 14 1.71 -7.47 -2.23
C ILE A 14 1.95 -6.14 -2.94
N ILE A 15 1.30 -5.98 -4.10
CA ILE A 15 1.25 -4.74 -4.86
C ILE A 15 -0.11 -4.09 -4.58
N TYR A 16 -0.09 -2.86 -4.07
CA TYR A 16 -1.29 -2.08 -3.78
C TYR A 16 -1.28 -0.80 -4.61
N ASP A 17 -2.22 -0.71 -5.54
CA ASP A 17 -2.44 0.45 -6.39
C ASP A 17 -3.70 1.20 -5.96
N LEU A 18 -3.55 2.49 -5.69
CA LEU A 18 -4.64 3.40 -5.35
C LEU A 18 -4.59 4.62 -6.26
N SER A 19 -5.65 4.83 -7.04
CA SER A 19 -5.86 6.07 -7.77
C SER A 19 -6.85 6.94 -7.02
N PHE A 20 -6.51 8.21 -6.82
CA PHE A 20 -7.33 9.17 -6.10
C PHE A 20 -7.25 10.55 -6.76
N GLU A 21 -8.20 11.41 -6.46
CA GLU A 21 -8.27 12.77 -6.97
C GLU A 21 -8.65 13.69 -5.80
N ILE A 22 -7.94 14.79 -5.64
CA ILE A 22 -8.32 15.86 -4.71
C ILE A 22 -8.90 16.99 -5.55
N SER A 23 -10.17 17.33 -5.29
CA SER A 23 -10.90 18.38 -6.01
C SER A 23 -11.18 19.61 -5.15
N PRO A 24 -10.28 20.61 -5.12
CA PRO A 24 -10.56 21.89 -4.47
C PRO A 24 -11.50 22.76 -5.32
N PRO A 25 -12.28 23.65 -4.70
CA PRO A 25 -13.09 24.62 -5.44
C PRO A 25 -12.23 25.47 -6.38
N ASN A 26 -12.68 25.63 -7.63
CA ASN A 26 -12.05 26.47 -8.65
C ASN A 26 -10.62 26.07 -9.07
N MET A 27 -10.18 24.85 -8.75
CA MET A 27 -8.91 24.31 -9.24
C MET A 27 -9.16 23.10 -10.12
N LYS A 28 -8.33 22.93 -11.15
CA LYS A 28 -8.32 21.68 -11.90
C LYS A 28 -7.65 20.62 -11.04
N SER A 29 -8.34 19.51 -10.88
CA SER A 29 -7.85 18.31 -10.21
C SER A 29 -7.23 17.38 -11.25
N ASP A 30 -6.15 16.70 -10.88
CA ASP A 30 -5.59 15.61 -11.67
C ASP A 30 -5.68 14.31 -10.85
N VAL A 31 -5.84 13.19 -11.54
CA VAL A 31 -5.79 11.86 -10.91
C VAL A 31 -4.35 11.58 -10.51
N GLU A 32 -4.15 11.26 -9.24
CA GLU A 32 -2.87 10.86 -8.67
C GLU A 32 -2.92 9.36 -8.33
N THR A 33 -1.78 8.68 -8.45
CA THR A 33 -1.66 7.25 -8.14
C THR A 33 -0.61 7.04 -7.05
N ILE A 34 -0.96 6.22 -6.06
CA ILE A 34 -0.05 5.69 -5.05
C ILE A 34 0.11 4.19 -5.32
N THR A 35 1.34 3.75 -5.50
CA THR A 35 1.69 2.32 -5.57
C THR A 35 2.57 1.97 -4.37
N LEU A 36 2.16 0.96 -3.61
CA LEU A 36 2.90 0.43 -2.47
C LEU A 36 3.27 -1.03 -2.71
N TYR A 37 4.52 -1.37 -2.41
CA TYR A 37 5.06 -2.72 -2.49
C TYR A 37 5.39 -3.22 -1.08
N ARG A 38 5.03 -4.47 -0.78
CA ARG A 38 5.38 -5.13 0.48
C ARG A 38 5.71 -6.60 0.22
N ASP A 39 6.91 -6.99 0.61
CA ASP A 39 7.29 -8.40 0.66
C ASP A 39 6.97 -8.99 2.04
N TYR A 40 6.59 -10.27 2.06
CA TYR A 40 6.53 -11.06 3.30
C TYR A 40 6.91 -12.51 3.07
N SER A 41 7.57 -13.08 4.08
CA SER A 41 7.90 -14.50 4.10
C SER A 41 6.68 -15.34 4.41
N PHE A 42 6.59 -16.51 3.78
CA PHE A 42 5.50 -17.46 3.95
C PHE A 42 6.02 -18.76 4.55
N ASP A 43 5.52 -19.09 5.74
CA ASP A 43 5.80 -20.38 6.38
C ASP A 43 4.70 -21.39 6.04
N GLU A 44 5.00 -22.39 5.23
CA GLU A 44 4.03 -23.40 4.82
C GLU A 44 3.44 -24.20 6.00
N ASN A 45 4.15 -24.27 7.13
CA ASN A 45 3.69 -24.97 8.32
C ASN A 45 2.75 -24.09 9.16
N ASN A 46 2.58 -22.82 8.80
CA ASN A 46 1.81 -21.83 9.56
C ASN A 46 0.87 -21.02 8.65
N ILE A 47 -0.02 -21.71 7.93
CA ILE A 47 -0.96 -21.11 6.98
C ILE A 47 -1.85 -20.04 7.65
N MET A 48 -2.33 -20.29 8.88
CA MET A 48 -3.18 -19.35 9.62
C MET A 48 -2.41 -18.07 9.99
N GLY A 49 -1.17 -18.21 10.51
CA GLY A 49 -0.32 -17.06 10.81
C GLY A 49 0.08 -16.25 9.58
N ASN A 50 0.26 -16.89 8.42
CA ASN A 50 0.49 -16.17 7.17
C ASN A 50 -0.73 -15.36 6.73
N SER A 51 -1.94 -15.90 6.91
CA SER A 51 -3.19 -15.22 6.59
C SER A 51 -3.38 -13.97 7.45
N ASP A 52 -3.15 -14.08 8.76
CA ASP A 52 -3.20 -12.94 9.69
C ASP A 52 -2.14 -11.90 9.36
N ARG A 53 -0.92 -12.33 8.99
CA ARG A 53 0.17 -11.45 8.59
C ARG A 53 -0.13 -10.70 7.31
N GLU A 54 -0.65 -11.37 6.29
CA GLU A 54 -1.06 -10.72 5.04
C GLU A 54 -2.16 -9.67 5.31
N GLN A 55 -3.15 -10.03 6.13
CA GLN A 55 -4.24 -9.11 6.48
C GLN A 55 -3.73 -7.88 7.24
N GLN A 56 -2.75 -8.06 8.13
CA GLN A 56 -2.09 -6.99 8.85
C GLN A 56 -1.31 -6.07 7.90
N ILE A 57 -0.52 -6.64 6.98
CA ILE A 57 0.23 -5.87 5.97
C ILE A 57 -0.73 -5.04 5.11
N ARG A 58 -1.86 -5.62 4.68
CA ARG A 58 -2.88 -4.88 3.92
C ARG A 58 -3.46 -3.69 4.70
N LYS A 59 -3.75 -3.86 6.00
CA LYS A 59 -4.21 -2.76 6.87
C LYS A 59 -3.16 -1.65 6.98
N GLU A 60 -1.89 -2.01 7.10
CA GLU A 60 -0.79 -1.06 7.14
C GLU A 60 -0.61 -0.29 5.82
N MET A 61 -0.78 -0.96 4.67
CA MET A 61 -0.74 -0.31 3.35
C MET A 61 -1.88 0.69 3.16
N VAL A 62 -3.09 0.37 3.65
CA VAL A 62 -4.23 1.29 3.66
C VAL A 62 -3.94 2.49 4.57
N ALA A 63 -3.44 2.28 5.79
CA ALA A 63 -3.09 3.38 6.70
C ALA A 63 -2.00 4.29 6.10
N THR A 64 -1.00 3.69 5.45
CA THR A 64 0.09 4.40 4.77
C THR A 64 -0.44 5.27 3.63
N SER A 65 -1.28 4.71 2.76
CA SER A 65 -1.85 5.46 1.63
C SER A 65 -2.76 6.60 2.09
N ALA A 66 -3.57 6.39 3.15
CA ALA A 66 -4.36 7.45 3.76
C ALA A 66 -3.50 8.61 4.29
N ALA A 67 -2.39 8.31 4.96
CA ALA A 67 -1.44 9.32 5.42
C ALA A 67 -0.80 10.11 4.26
N LEU A 68 -0.47 9.44 3.15
CA LEU A 68 0.05 10.10 1.95
C LEU A 68 -0.97 11.05 1.33
N ILE A 69 -2.24 10.63 1.21
CA ILE A 69 -3.33 11.49 0.72
C ILE A 69 -3.51 12.70 1.63
N TYR A 70 -3.50 12.51 2.95
CA TYR A 70 -3.62 13.60 3.92
C TYR A 70 -2.47 14.61 3.81
N ASN A 71 -1.23 14.12 3.70
CA ASN A 71 -0.07 14.98 3.50
C ASN A 71 -0.14 15.77 2.19
N ARG A 72 -0.66 15.15 1.12
CA ARG A 72 -0.89 15.81 -0.15
C ARG A 72 -1.93 16.94 -0.02
N LEU A 73 -3.04 16.68 0.67
CA LEU A 73 -4.05 17.69 0.96
C LEU A 73 -3.46 18.88 1.73
N ASN A 74 -2.69 18.62 2.79
CA ASN A 74 -2.05 19.68 3.57
C ASN A 74 -1.09 20.53 2.73
N ALA A 75 -0.33 19.90 1.81
CA ALA A 75 0.57 20.61 0.92
C ALA A 75 -0.19 21.56 -0.04
N LEU A 76 -1.37 21.15 -0.52
CA LEU A 76 -2.22 22.01 -1.36
C LEU A 76 -2.76 23.21 -0.57
N THR A 77 -3.20 22.99 0.67
CA THR A 77 -3.71 24.05 1.54
C THR A 77 -2.60 25.05 1.91
N ASN A 78 -1.42 24.56 2.28
CA ASN A 78 -0.31 25.43 2.70
C ASN A 78 0.32 26.24 1.56
N LYS A 79 0.25 25.75 0.31
CA LYS A 79 0.71 26.49 -0.87
C LYS A 79 -0.24 27.63 -1.27
N SER A 80 -1.46 27.63 -0.74
CA SER A 80 -2.50 28.62 -1.06
C SER A 80 -2.53 29.81 -0.09
N ASN A 81 -1.65 29.83 0.92
CA ASN A 81 -1.39 30.95 1.84
C ASN A 81 -0.05 31.61 1.49
#